data_AF-A0A5B9RHW2-F1
#
_entry.id   AF-A0A5B9RHW2-F1
#
_cell.length_a   1.000
_cell.length_b   1.000
_cell.length_c   1.000
_cell.angle_alpha   90.00
_cell.angle_beta   90.00
_cell.angle_gamma   90.00
#
_symmetry.space_group_name_H-M   'P 1'
#
loop_
_entity.id
_entity.type
_entity.pdbx_description
1 polymer ?
#
loop_
_entity_poly.entity_id
_entity_poly.type
_entity_poly.pdbx_seq_one_letter_code
_entity_poly.pdbx_strand_id
1 'polypeptide(L)' 'MKKTRVKVVPILSSAVNDAFIPGVQVPLSLEEAESYGVFSETALSEEDAWDSCATDFS' A
#
# COMPACT_ATOMS: atom_id res chain seq x y z
N MET A 1 11.67 20.35 -28.20
CA MET A 1 12.23 20.06 -26.86
C MET A 1 12.18 18.55 -26.65
N LYS A 2 13.32 17.89 -26.37
CA LYS A 2 13.35 16.45 -26.11
C LYS A 2 12.81 16.20 -24.69
N LYS A 3 11.75 15.40 -24.55
CA LYS A 3 11.21 15.01 -23.24
C LYS A 3 12.11 13.93 -22.64
N THR A 4 13.01 14.31 -21.74
CA THR A 4 13.80 13.36 -20.95
C THR A 4 12.88 12.72 -19.91
N ARG A 5 12.75 11.39 -19.93
CA ARG A 5 12.02 10.66 -18.88
C ARG A 5 13.01 10.28 -17.79
N VAL A 6 12.78 10.75 -16.57
CA VAL A 6 13.54 10.33 -15.39
C VAL A 6 12.84 9.10 -14.81
N LYS A 7 13.57 8.01 -14.62
CA LYS A 7 13.08 6.82 -13.94
C LYS A 7 13.45 6.95 -12.46
N VAL A 8 12.46 7.12 -11.60
CA VAL A 8 12.65 7.10 -10.14
C VAL A 8 12.53 5.65 -9.70
N VAL A 9 13.56 5.14 -9.04
CA VAL A 9 13.56 3.80 -8.43
C VAL A 9 13.55 3.99 -6.92
N PRO A 10 12.62 3.35 -6.18
CA PRO A 10 12.60 3.45 -4.74
C PRO A 10 13.83 2.79 -4.12
N ILE A 11 14.30 3.33 -3.00
CA ILE A 11 15.37 2.72 -2.22
C ILE A 11 14.72 1.68 -1.31
N LEU A 12 15.05 0.41 -1.52
CA LEU A 12 14.57 -0.68 -0.67
C LEU A 12 15.55 -0.90 0.47
N SER A 13 15.10 -0.80 1.72
CA SER A 13 15.90 -1.12 2.90
C SER A 13 15.28 -2.28 3.67
N SER A 14 16.10 -3.15 4.24
CA SER A 14 15.68 -4.23 5.14
C SER A 14 15.66 -3.81 6.61
N ALA A 15 16.05 -2.57 6.93
CA ALA A 15 16.05 -2.06 8.29
C ALA A 15 14.75 -1.29 8.57
N VAL A 16 13.96 -1.77 9.54
CA VAL A 16 12.68 -1.15 9.93
C VAL A 16 12.83 0.31 10.39
N ASN A 17 13.96 0.65 11.00
CA ASN A 17 14.26 2.03 11.42
C ASN A 17 14.36 3.01 10.24
N ASP A 18 14.63 2.52 9.02
CA ASP A 18 14.72 3.37 7.83
C ASP A 18 13.33 3.75 7.29
N ALA A 19 12.24 3.19 7.84
CA ALA A 19 10.86 3.51 7.44
C ALA A 19 10.51 4.99 7.62
N PHE A 20 11.24 5.71 8.48
CA PHE A 20 11.05 7.14 8.70
C PHE A 20 11.86 8.02 7.73
N ILE A 21 12.71 7.42 6.89
CA ILE A 21 13.53 8.16 5.93
C ILE A 21 12.73 8.42 4.65
N PRO A 22 12.56 9.68 4.23
CA PRO A 22 11.82 10.00 3.01
C PRO A 22 12.40 9.30 1.77
N GLY A 23 11.55 8.62 1.02
CA GLY A 23 11.93 7.93 -0.23
C GLY A 23 12.46 6.51 -0.04
N VAL A 24 12.58 6.03 1.20
CA VAL A 24 12.89 4.62 1.50
C VAL A 24 11.60 3.83 1.62
N GLN A 25 11.57 2.64 1.01
CA GLN A 25 10.54 1.64 1.18
C GLN A 25 11.13 0.46 1.94
N VAL A 26 10.47 0.06 3.03
CA VAL A 26 10.84 -1.13 3.79
C VAL A 26 9.79 -2.20 3.53
N PRO A 27 10.09 -3.24 2.74
CA PRO A 27 9.16 -4.35 2.52
C PRO A 27 9.03 -5.14 3.83
N LEU A 28 7.78 -5.34 4.26
CA LEU A 28 7.43 -6.14 5.42
C LEU A 28 6.71 -7.40 4.95
N SER A 29 6.84 -8.49 5.73
CA SER A 29 5.93 -9.63 5.61
C SER A 29 4.53 -9.27 6.09
N LEU A 30 3.54 -10.11 5.77
CA LEU A 30 2.15 -9.89 6.20
C LEU A 30 2.04 -9.82 7.73
N GLU A 31 2.69 -10.76 8.42
CA GLU A 31 2.70 -10.87 9.89
C GLU A 31 3.31 -9.62 10.55
N GLU A 32 4.40 -9.11 9.98
CA GLU A 32 5.03 -7.86 10.45
C GLU A 32 4.13 -6.65 10.18
N ALA A 33 3.51 -6.56 8.98
CA ALA A 33 2.62 -5.47 8.62
C ALA A 33 1.37 -5.40 9.49
N GLU A 34 0.80 -6.55 9.86
CA GLU A 34 -0.30 -6.66 10.84
C GLU A 34 0.15 -6.18 12.22
N SER A 35 1.32 -6.64 12.69
CA SER A 35 1.84 -6.24 14.00
C SER A 35 2.15 -4.74 14.10
N TYR A 36 2.55 -4.11 12.99
CA TYR A 36 2.77 -2.66 12.93
C TYR A 36 1.48 -1.87 12.65
N GLY A 37 0.32 -2.53 12.48
CA GLY A 37 -0.94 -1.89 12.13
C GLY A 37 -0.92 -1.22 10.75
N VAL A 38 0.05 -1.60 9.90
CA VAL A 38 0.22 -1.11 8.52
C VAL A 38 -0.75 -1.83 7.59
N PHE A 39 -1.08 -3.09 7.91
CA PHE A 39 -2.13 -3.85 7.26
C PHE A 39 -3.41 -3.74 8.08
N SER A 40 -4.47 -3.22 7.45
CA SER A 40 -5.83 -3.26 7.99
C SER A 40 -6.65 -4.12 7.05
N GLU A 41 -7.18 -5.24 7.54
CA GLU A 41 -8.01 -6.14 6.74
C GLU A 41 -9.29 -5.39 6.35
N THR A 42 -9.36 -4.91 5.11
CA THR A 42 -10.61 -4.46 4.48
C THR A 42 -11.34 -5.66 3.92
N ALA A 43 -11.53 -6.71 4.72
CA ALA A 43 -12.51 -7.74 4.40
C ALA A 43 -13.87 -7.08 4.64
N LEU A 44 -14.44 -6.48 3.58
CA LEU A 44 -15.86 -6.20 3.56
C LEU A 44 -16.56 -7.53 3.82
N SER A 45 -17.49 -7.52 4.76
CA SER A 45 -18.38 -8.66 4.96
C SER A 45 -19.08 -8.99 3.62
N GLU A 46 -19.52 -10.23 3.43
CA GLU A 46 -20.17 -10.61 2.17
C GLU A 46 -21.36 -9.67 1.86
N GLU A 47 -22.12 -9.29 2.88
CA GLU A 47 -23.19 -8.28 2.81
C GLU A 47 -22.70 -6.91 2.29
N ASP A 48 -21.60 -6.37 2.82
CA ASP A 48 -21.04 -5.07 2.41
C ASP A 48 -20.47 -5.08 0.97
N ALA A 49 -20.01 -6.24 0.50
CA ALA A 49 -19.48 -6.41 -0.86
C ALA A 49 -20.59 -6.31 -1.93
N TRP A 50 -21.80 -6.78 -1.61
CA TRP A 50 -22.96 -6.69 -2.52
C TRP A 50 -23.56 -5.27 -2.53
N ASP A 51 -23.66 -4.60 -1.37
CA ASP A 51 -24.19 -3.24 -1.27
C ASP A 51 -23.31 -2.19 -1.99
N SER A 52 -21.97 -2.39 -1.99
CA SER A 52 -21.06 -1.53 -2.75
C SER A 52 -21.25 -1.62 -4.27
N CYS A 53 -21.79 -2.73 -4.79
CA CYS A 53 -22.08 -2.91 -6.22
C CYS A 53 -23.46 -2.37 -6.64
N ALA A 54 -24.35 -2.06 -5.68
CA ALA A 54 -25.74 -1.72 -5.97
C ALA A 54 -25.97 -0.23 -6.30
N THR A 55 -24.98 0.65 -6.13
CA THR A 55 -25.14 2.11 -6.33
C THR A 55 -24.77 2.63 -7.73
N ASP A 56 -24.43 1.76 -8.69
CA ASP A 56 -24.07 2.15 -10.07
C ASP A 56 -25.22 2.03 -11.10
N PHE A 57 -26.47 1.93 -10.66
CA PHE A 57 -27.64 2.03 -11.56
C PHE A 57 -28.59 3.12 -11.09
N SER A 58 -28.33 4.33 -11.61
CA SER A 58 -29.24 5.48 -11.61
C SER A 58 -30.56 5.19 -12.33
#